data_AF-A0A6L4YL01-F1
#
_entry.id   AF-A0A6L4YL01-F1
#
_cell.length_a   1.000
_cell.length_b   1.000
_cell.length_c   1.000
_cell.angle_alpha   90.00
_cell.angle_beta   90.00
_cell.angle_gamma   90.00
#
_symmetry.space_group_name_H-M   'P 1'
#
loop_
_entity.id
_entity.type
_entity.pdbx_description
1 polymer ?
#
loop_
_entity_poly.entity_id
_entity_poly.type
_entity_poly.pdbx_seq_one_letter_code
_entity_poly.pdbx_strand_id
1 'polypeptide(L)'
;MAGDVRRLMAGEGGPLEREGLVKRLNGALSSLPLLLRRTDGDPKSVIAMRASIARSDWRALSATLATLKQRHPFDARMLLAAEPTPEMLTLGASIHRTSCAGCHDAASADSLLPAKSLVAQLKSMPREEFAARLLLGVRGDRTTGWRNPFSDFELAALIAYYAN
;
A
#
# COMPACT_ATOMS: atom_id res chain seq x y z
N MET A 1 0.80 -5.11 -2.71
CA MET A 1 1.28 -6.33 -3.41
C MET A 1 1.74 -6.04 -4.83
N ALA A 2 0.86 -5.73 -5.81
CA ALA A 2 1.26 -5.60 -7.21
C ALA A 2 2.41 -4.61 -7.46
N GLY A 3 2.38 -3.44 -6.80
CA GLY A 3 3.49 -2.50 -6.85
C GLY A 3 4.81 -3.06 -6.32
N ASP A 4 4.78 -3.83 -5.23
CA ASP A 4 5.99 -4.44 -4.65
C ASP A 4 6.60 -5.46 -5.60
N VAL A 5 5.76 -6.23 -6.30
CA VAL A 5 6.20 -7.16 -7.34
C VAL A 5 6.83 -6.39 -8.51
N ARG A 6 6.26 -5.27 -8.95
CA ARG A 6 6.89 -4.43 -10.00
C ARG A 6 8.27 -3.95 -9.58
N ARG A 7 8.43 -3.50 -8.34
CA ARG A 7 9.73 -3.05 -7.80
C ARG A 7 10.75 -4.18 -7.73
N LEU A 8 10.33 -5.38 -7.30
CA LEU A 8 11.18 -6.58 -7.30
C LEU A 8 11.59 -7.00 -8.72
N MET A 9 10.68 -6.93 -9.70
CA MET A 9 10.98 -7.19 -11.11
C MET A 9 11.97 -6.19 -11.70
N ALA A 10 11.86 -4.92 -11.32
CA ALA A 10 12.75 -3.85 -11.76
C ALA A 10 14.11 -3.83 -11.04
N GLY A 11 14.30 -4.68 -10.01
CA GLY A 11 15.52 -4.69 -9.20
C GLY A 11 15.70 -3.44 -8.34
N GLU A 12 14.62 -2.72 -8.04
CA GLU A 12 14.68 -1.48 -7.27
C GLU A 12 15.05 -1.70 -5.80
N GLY A 13 15.92 -0.83 -5.28
CA GLY A 13 16.32 -0.81 -3.87
C GLY A 13 17.49 -1.74 -3.53
N GLY A 14 18.11 -1.48 -2.37
CA GLY A 14 19.18 -2.31 -1.83
C GLY A 14 18.70 -3.72 -1.44
N PRO A 15 19.63 -4.64 -1.14
CA PRO A 15 19.28 -6.01 -0.73
C PRO A 15 18.31 -6.06 0.45
N LEU A 16 18.51 -5.20 1.46
CA LEU A 16 17.67 -5.15 2.65
C LEU A 16 16.23 -4.70 2.33
N GLU A 17 16.07 -3.67 1.48
CA GLU A 17 14.73 -3.23 1.05
C GLU A 17 14.02 -4.34 0.27
N ARG A 18 14.74 -5.02 -0.63
CA ARG A 18 14.17 -6.15 -1.40
C ARG A 18 13.72 -7.29 -0.49
N GLU A 19 14.48 -7.60 0.57
CA GLU A 19 14.04 -8.56 1.60
C GLU A 19 12.74 -8.09 2.27
N GLY A 20 12.66 -6.82 2.66
CA GLY A 20 11.44 -6.27 3.27
C GLY A 20 10.24 -6.29 2.33
N LEU A 21 10.42 -6.06 1.02
CA LEU A 21 9.36 -6.23 0.03
C LEU A 21 8.83 -7.67 0.02
N VAL A 22 9.72 -8.67 0.04
CA VAL A 22 9.35 -10.09 0.12
C VAL A 22 8.61 -10.39 1.43
N LYS A 23 9.08 -9.89 2.57
CA LYS A 23 8.38 -10.05 3.86
C LYS A 23 6.98 -9.41 3.82
N ARG A 24 6.83 -8.22 3.25
CA ARG A 24 5.53 -7.55 3.10
C ARG A 24 4.57 -8.35 2.21
N LEU A 25 5.06 -8.92 1.11
CA LEU A 25 4.28 -9.82 0.27
C LEU A 25 3.81 -11.05 1.04
N ASN A 26 4.71 -11.73 1.76
CA ASN A 26 4.35 -12.89 2.59
C ASN A 26 3.31 -12.51 3.67
N GLY A 27 3.48 -11.38 4.34
CA GLY A 27 2.51 -10.87 5.31
C GLY A 27 1.12 -10.63 4.71
N ALA A 28 1.05 -10.08 3.50
CA ALA A 28 -0.22 -9.90 2.79
C ALA A 28 -0.87 -11.24 2.39
N LEU A 29 -0.08 -12.24 1.99
CA LEU A 29 -0.57 -13.58 1.67
C LEU A 29 -1.01 -14.39 2.89
N SER A 30 -0.73 -13.95 4.11
CA SER A 30 -1.18 -14.63 5.34
C SER A 30 -2.68 -14.47 5.57
N SER A 31 -3.24 -13.29 5.31
CA SER A 31 -4.68 -13.02 5.50
C SER A 31 -5.51 -13.22 4.23
N LEU A 32 -4.88 -13.17 3.05
CA LEU A 32 -5.58 -13.26 1.75
C LEU A 32 -6.51 -14.48 1.60
N PRO A 33 -6.17 -15.72 2.04
CA PRO A 33 -7.09 -16.85 1.93
C PRO A 33 -8.43 -16.65 2.65
N LEU A 34 -8.43 -15.93 3.77
CA LEU A 34 -9.66 -15.63 4.52
C LEU A 34 -10.48 -14.56 3.80
N LEU A 35 -9.82 -13.54 3.24
CA LEU A 35 -10.50 -12.50 2.46
C LEU A 35 -11.14 -13.08 1.20
N LEU A 36 -10.44 -13.98 0.50
CA LEU A 36 -10.98 -14.66 -0.68
C LEU A 36 -12.23 -15.47 -0.34
N ARG A 37 -12.22 -16.24 0.76
CA ARG A 37 -13.41 -16.99 1.18
C ARG A 37 -14.62 -16.10 1.48
N ARG A 38 -14.42 -14.87 1.96
CA ARG A 38 -15.51 -13.92 2.23
C ARG A 38 -16.17 -13.37 0.97
N THR A 39 -15.49 -13.48 -0.17
CA THR A 39 -15.96 -12.98 -1.47
C THR A 39 -16.11 -14.12 -2.48
N ASP A 40 -16.31 -15.37 -2.02
CA ASP A 40 -16.41 -16.58 -2.84
C ASP A 40 -15.26 -16.79 -3.84
N GLY A 41 -14.07 -16.27 -3.53
CA GLY A 41 -12.84 -16.43 -4.30
C GLY A 41 -12.10 -17.72 -3.95
N ASP A 42 -11.27 -18.22 -4.87
CA ASP A 42 -10.51 -19.46 -4.67
C ASP A 42 -9.27 -19.25 -3.77
N PRO A 43 -9.25 -19.77 -2.53
CA PRO A 43 -8.09 -19.64 -1.64
C PRO A 43 -6.88 -20.44 -2.11
N LYS A 44 -7.04 -21.42 -3.02
CA LYS A 44 -5.92 -22.21 -3.55
C LYS A 44 -4.97 -21.36 -4.41
N SER A 45 -5.47 -20.28 -5.00
CA SER A 45 -4.63 -19.29 -5.72
C SER A 45 -3.48 -18.75 -4.86
N VAL A 46 -3.65 -18.67 -3.53
CA VAL A 46 -2.61 -18.22 -2.60
C VAL A 46 -1.46 -19.21 -2.47
N ILE A 47 -1.71 -20.52 -2.64
CA ILE A 47 -0.66 -21.55 -2.63
C ILE A 47 0.29 -21.31 -3.82
N ALA A 48 -0.28 -21.05 -5.01
CA ALA A 48 0.50 -20.73 -6.20
C ALA A 48 1.30 -19.43 -6.01
N MET A 49 0.71 -18.38 -5.44
CA MET A 49 1.40 -17.12 -5.14
C MET A 49 2.59 -17.33 -4.19
N ARG A 50 2.43 -18.13 -3.13
CA ARG A 50 3.53 -18.46 -2.20
C ARG A 50 4.65 -19.23 -2.89
N ALA A 51 4.30 -20.17 -3.76
CA ALA A 51 5.28 -20.90 -4.56
C ALA A 51 6.06 -19.97 -5.51
N SER A 52 5.39 -18.99 -6.13
CA SER A 52 6.05 -17.96 -6.94
C SER A 52 7.02 -17.10 -6.11
N ILE A 53 6.65 -16.69 -4.88
CA ILE A 53 7.57 -15.97 -3.99
C ILE A 53 8.79 -16.82 -3.65
N ALA A 54 8.60 -18.10 -3.29
CA ALA A 54 9.68 -19.00 -2.91
C ALA A 54 10.71 -19.21 -4.05
N ARG A 55 10.25 -19.22 -5.30
CA ARG A 55 11.13 -19.32 -6.49
C ARG A 55 11.61 -17.98 -7.03
N SER A 56 11.25 -16.86 -6.40
CA SER A 56 11.45 -15.50 -6.94
C SER A 56 10.87 -15.31 -8.36
N ASP A 57 9.81 -16.05 -8.69
CA ASP A 57 9.11 -15.98 -9.97
C ASP A 57 8.11 -14.82 -9.96
N TRP A 58 8.66 -13.60 -10.03
CA TRP A 58 7.88 -12.37 -9.95
C TRP A 58 6.93 -12.18 -11.13
N ARG A 59 7.27 -12.76 -12.29
CA ARG A 59 6.42 -12.71 -13.49
C ARG A 59 5.14 -13.52 -13.31
N ALA A 60 5.25 -14.76 -12.80
CA ALA A 60 4.07 -15.57 -12.49
C ALA A 60 3.23 -14.96 -11.36
N LEU A 61 3.88 -14.41 -10.32
CA LEU A 61 3.16 -13.72 -9.25
C LEU A 61 2.40 -12.49 -9.77
N SER A 62 3.02 -11.69 -10.64
CA SER A 62 2.41 -10.52 -11.27
C SER A 62 1.16 -10.90 -12.08
N ALA A 63 1.22 -11.96 -12.89
CA ALA A 63 0.08 -12.44 -13.68
C ALA A 63 -1.09 -12.89 -12.78
N THR A 64 -0.79 -13.60 -11.69
CA THR A 64 -1.81 -14.04 -10.73
C THR A 64 -2.46 -12.84 -10.02
N LEU A 65 -1.66 -11.86 -9.60
CA LEU A 65 -2.16 -10.62 -8.99
C LEU A 65 -2.99 -9.77 -9.96
N ALA A 66 -2.65 -9.75 -11.25
CA ALA A 66 -3.44 -9.05 -12.27
C ALA A 66 -4.85 -9.66 -12.39
N THR A 67 -4.94 -10.99 -12.44
CA THR A 67 -6.23 -11.70 -12.43
C THR A 67 -7.02 -11.38 -11.16
N LEU A 68 -6.36 -11.38 -10.00
CA LEU A 68 -7.01 -11.07 -8.73
C LEU A 68 -7.55 -9.63 -8.70
N LYS A 69 -6.77 -8.65 -9.18
CA LYS A 69 -7.20 -7.24 -9.27
C LYS A 69 -8.39 -7.04 -10.20
N GLN A 70 -8.50 -7.81 -11.28
CA GLN A 70 -9.66 -7.74 -12.17
C GLN A 70 -10.93 -8.26 -11.51
N ARG A 71 -10.82 -9.33 -10.71
CA ARG A 71 -11.97 -9.92 -10.00
C ARG A 71 -12.39 -9.14 -8.75
N HIS A 72 -11.43 -8.50 -8.09
CA HIS A 72 -11.64 -7.72 -6.87
C HIS A 72 -11.01 -6.33 -7.02
N PRO A 73 -11.62 -5.45 -7.84
CA PRO A 73 -11.08 -4.12 -8.07
C PRO A 73 -11.12 -3.30 -6.78
N PHE A 74 -10.08 -2.51 -6.56
CA PHE A 74 -10.08 -1.48 -5.52
C PHE A 74 -10.76 -0.22 -6.05
N ASP A 75 -11.85 0.19 -5.39
CA ASP A 75 -12.53 1.43 -5.70
C ASP A 75 -11.89 2.59 -4.93
N ALA A 76 -11.07 3.39 -5.61
CA ALA A 76 -10.39 4.54 -5.04
C ALA A 76 -11.18 5.85 -5.18
N ARG A 77 -12.40 5.84 -5.75
CA ARG A 77 -13.14 7.06 -6.09
C ARG A 77 -13.30 7.98 -4.88
N MET A 78 -13.74 7.45 -3.74
CA MET A 78 -13.94 8.26 -2.52
C MET A 78 -12.65 8.91 -1.99
N LEU A 79 -11.48 8.34 -2.32
CA LEU A 79 -10.17 8.85 -1.87
C LEU A 79 -9.53 9.81 -2.89
N LEU A 80 -9.95 9.76 -4.15
CA LEU A 80 -9.33 10.48 -5.26
C LEU A 80 -10.25 11.50 -5.95
N ALA A 81 -11.56 11.53 -5.65
CA ALA A 81 -12.56 12.24 -6.45
C ALA A 81 -12.83 13.71 -6.06
N ALA A 82 -12.04 14.31 -5.17
CA ALA A 82 -12.23 15.72 -4.81
C ALA A 82 -11.11 16.59 -5.38
N GLU A 83 -11.49 17.69 -6.04
CA GLU A 83 -10.58 18.82 -6.22
C GLU A 83 -10.12 19.31 -4.84
N PRO A 84 -8.82 19.58 -4.63
CA PRO A 84 -8.32 20.02 -3.33
C PRO A 84 -8.99 21.34 -2.87
N THR A 85 -9.67 21.32 -1.73
CA THR A 85 -10.12 22.56 -1.07
C THR A 85 -9.06 23.08 -0.09
N PRO A 86 -9.04 24.39 0.24
CA PRO A 86 -8.14 24.93 1.26
C PRO A 86 -8.25 24.22 2.62
N GLU A 87 -9.45 23.78 3.00
CA GLU A 87 -9.71 23.02 4.22
C GLU A 87 -9.04 21.64 4.16
N MET A 88 -9.14 20.94 3.02
CA MET A 88 -8.47 19.65 2.82
C MET A 88 -6.96 19.79 2.90
N LEU A 89 -6.38 20.84 2.30
CA LEU A 89 -4.93 21.07 2.37
C LEU A 89 -4.46 21.34 3.78
N THR A 90 -5.21 22.15 4.52
CA THR A 90 -4.91 22.46 5.93
C THR A 90 -5.00 21.22 6.80
N LEU A 91 -6.05 20.42 6.62
CA LEU A 91 -6.26 19.16 7.34
C LEU A 91 -5.17 18.14 7.02
N GLY A 92 -4.88 17.89 5.73
CA GLY A 92 -3.84 16.96 5.30
C GLY A 92 -2.46 17.35 5.81
N ALA A 93 -2.12 18.64 5.77
CA ALA A 93 -0.88 19.16 6.35
C ALA A 93 -0.82 18.93 7.87
N SER A 94 -1.94 19.12 8.58
CA SER A 94 -2.02 18.87 10.01
C SER A 94 -1.77 17.40 10.35
N ILE A 95 -2.50 16.48 9.71
CA ILE A 95 -2.36 15.04 9.93
C ILE A 95 -0.94 14.58 9.60
N HIS A 96 -0.38 15.04 8.49
CA HIS A 96 0.98 14.70 8.11
C HIS A 96 1.98 15.08 9.22
N ARG A 97 1.92 16.32 9.73
CA ARG A 97 2.82 16.78 10.79
C ARG A 97 2.69 15.95 12.07
N THR A 98 1.46 15.61 12.46
CA THR A 98 1.21 14.93 13.75
C THR A 98 1.41 13.43 13.71
N SER A 99 1.23 12.79 12.54
CA SER A 99 1.07 11.34 12.45
C SER A 99 1.96 10.66 11.41
N CYS A 100 2.55 11.40 10.47
CA CYS A 100 3.32 10.82 9.37
C CYS A 100 4.78 11.30 9.34
N ALA A 101 5.01 12.60 9.58
CA ALA A 101 6.30 13.28 9.44
C ALA A 101 7.42 12.61 10.25
N GLY A 102 7.10 12.15 11.47
CA GLY A 102 8.07 11.50 12.35
C GLY A 102 8.78 10.29 11.74
N CYS A 103 8.13 9.57 10.81
CA CYS A 103 8.77 8.49 10.07
C CYS A 103 9.16 8.89 8.64
N HIS A 104 8.35 9.72 7.98
CA HIS A 104 8.45 9.93 6.54
C HIS A 104 9.34 11.10 6.10
N ASP A 105 9.65 12.05 6.99
CA ASP A 105 10.44 13.24 6.64
C ASP A 105 11.93 13.05 6.94
N ALA A 106 12.28 12.12 7.82
CA ALA A 106 13.65 11.81 8.23
C ALA A 106 13.92 10.29 8.17
N ALA A 107 13.53 9.65 7.08
CA ALA A 107 13.61 8.20 6.94
C ALA A 107 15.05 7.68 6.94
N SER A 108 15.32 6.65 7.76
CA SER A 108 16.57 5.89 7.66
C SER A 108 16.59 5.05 6.37
N ALA A 109 17.65 5.20 5.59
CA ALA A 109 17.86 4.44 4.36
C ALA A 109 18.12 2.94 4.61
N ASP A 110 18.73 2.60 5.76
CA ASP A 110 19.08 1.23 6.14
C ASP A 110 17.95 0.58 6.96
N SER A 111 16.85 0.25 6.29
CA SER A 111 15.78 -0.54 6.89
C SER A 111 15.12 -1.49 5.88
N LEU A 112 14.47 -2.54 6.39
CA LEU A 112 13.71 -3.49 5.57
C LEU A 112 12.62 -2.79 4.74
N LEU A 113 11.91 -1.85 5.35
CA LEU A 113 10.82 -1.10 4.73
C LEU A 113 11.00 0.39 5.04
N PRO A 114 11.85 1.10 4.29
CA PRO A 114 12.12 2.51 4.56
C PRO A 114 10.84 3.32 4.37
N ALA A 115 10.57 4.19 5.35
CA ALA A 115 9.46 5.12 5.35
C ALA A 115 9.74 6.28 4.38
N LYS A 116 9.83 5.98 3.07
CA LYS A 116 10.17 6.99 2.05
C LYS A 116 9.19 8.16 2.09
N SER A 117 9.65 9.34 1.67
CA SER A 117 8.82 10.55 1.54
C SER A 117 7.50 10.25 0.82
N LEU A 118 6.39 10.60 1.46
CA LEU A 118 5.04 10.35 0.94
C LEU A 118 4.78 11.16 -0.34
N VAL A 119 5.31 12.39 -0.43
CA VAL A 119 5.26 13.22 -1.65
C VAL A 119 6.02 12.54 -2.80
N ALA A 120 7.23 12.03 -2.53
CA ALA A 120 8.01 11.31 -3.55
C ALA A 120 7.33 9.99 -3.97
N GLN A 121 6.68 9.30 -3.03
CA GLN A 121 5.91 8.10 -3.33
C GLN A 121 4.71 8.40 -4.23
N LEU A 122 3.92 9.44 -3.95
CA LEU A 122 2.79 9.81 -4.77
C LEU A 122 3.20 10.11 -6.22
N LYS A 123 4.38 10.72 -6.42
CA LYS A 123 4.93 11.04 -7.76
C LYS A 123 5.52 9.84 -8.51
N SER A 124 5.84 8.74 -7.82
CA SER A 124 6.56 7.59 -8.42
C SER A 124 5.68 6.37 -8.69
N MET A 125 4.38 6.42 -8.36
CA MET A 125 3.45 5.31 -8.60
C MET A 125 2.06 5.80 -9.02
N PRO A 126 1.19 4.93 -9.57
CA PRO A 126 -0.19 5.30 -9.87
C PRO A 126 -0.93 5.79 -8.61
N ARG A 127 -1.80 6.80 -8.77
CA ARG A 127 -2.52 7.42 -7.64
C ARG A 127 -3.37 6.41 -6.87
N GLU A 128 -4.00 5.47 -7.55
CA GLU A 128 -4.78 4.39 -6.94
C GLU A 128 -3.90 3.44 -6.12
N GLU A 129 -2.66 3.21 -6.55
CA GLU A 129 -1.72 2.43 -5.76
C GLU A 129 -1.30 3.17 -4.50
N PHE A 130 -1.02 4.48 -4.60
CA PHE A 130 -0.71 5.30 -3.44
C PHE A 130 -1.89 5.32 -2.46
N ALA A 131 -3.12 5.52 -2.95
CA ALA A 131 -4.34 5.47 -2.13
C ALA A 131 -4.52 4.12 -1.42
N ALA A 132 -4.33 3.00 -2.14
CA ALA A 132 -4.40 1.67 -1.55
C ALA A 132 -3.32 1.44 -0.47
N ARG A 133 -2.10 1.97 -0.69
CA ARG A 133 -1.01 1.90 0.30
C ARG A 133 -1.31 2.75 1.53
N LEU A 134 -1.89 3.93 1.37
CA LEU A 134 -2.26 4.80 2.48
C LEU A 134 -3.39 4.17 3.31
N LEU A 135 -4.42 3.65 2.64
CA LEU A 135 -5.55 2.97 3.28
C LEU A 135 -5.13 1.74 4.10
N LEU A 136 -4.18 0.94 3.60
CA LEU A 136 -3.73 -0.30 4.25
C LEU A 136 -2.50 -0.13 5.14
N GLY A 137 -1.74 0.95 4.95
CA GLY A 137 -0.41 1.15 5.53
C GLY A 137 -0.42 1.73 6.94
N VAL A 138 -1.49 2.45 7.31
CA VAL A 138 -1.67 3.00 8.66
C VAL A 138 -2.53 2.02 9.45
N ARG A 139 -1.96 1.43 10.50
CA ARG A 139 -2.72 0.55 11.40
C ARG A 139 -3.40 1.38 12.48
N GLY A 140 -4.58 0.93 12.85
CA GLY A 140 -5.34 1.47 13.96
C GLY A 140 -4.66 1.25 15.30
N ASP A 141 -5.24 1.91 16.30
CA ASP A 141 -4.87 1.83 17.70
C ASP A 141 -5.79 0.86 18.46
N ARG A 142 -5.82 0.94 19.80
CA ARG A 142 -6.70 0.11 20.63
C ARG A 142 -8.19 0.34 20.35
N THR A 143 -8.56 1.51 19.81
CA THR A 143 -9.96 1.89 19.55
C THR A 143 -10.42 1.46 18.16
N THR A 144 -9.52 1.53 17.17
CA THR A 144 -9.81 1.23 15.75
C THR A 144 -9.35 -0.17 15.32
N GLY A 145 -8.56 -0.85 16.17
CA GLY A 145 -8.07 -2.20 15.95
C GLY A 145 -7.23 -2.29 14.68
N TRP A 146 -7.62 -3.19 13.77
CA TRP A 146 -6.93 -3.34 12.48
C TRP A 146 -7.38 -2.36 11.40
N ARG A 147 -8.38 -1.50 11.66
CA ARG A 147 -8.86 -0.51 10.69
C ARG A 147 -7.89 0.66 10.60
N ASN A 148 -7.86 1.33 9.45
CA ASN A 148 -7.20 2.62 9.33
C ASN A 148 -7.83 3.60 10.34
N PRO A 149 -7.05 4.35 11.13
CA PRO A 149 -7.60 5.30 12.08
C PRO A 149 -8.22 6.54 11.42
N PHE A 150 -7.88 6.80 10.15
CA PHE A 150 -8.40 7.94 9.40
C PHE A 150 -9.67 7.58 8.64
N SER A 151 -10.60 8.54 8.59
CA SER A 151 -11.78 8.51 7.72
C SER A 151 -11.40 8.68 6.24
N ASP A 152 -12.33 8.34 5.34
CA ASP A 152 -12.14 8.52 3.90
C ASP A 152 -11.83 9.98 3.53
N PHE A 153 -12.46 10.94 4.22
CA PHE A 153 -12.21 12.38 4.01
C PHE A 153 -10.80 12.79 4.46
N GLU A 154 -10.32 12.28 5.60
CA GLU A 154 -8.96 12.55 6.08
C GLU A 154 -7.89 11.91 5.17
N LEU A 155 -8.16 10.70 4.66
CA LEU A 155 -7.30 10.05 3.67
C LEU A 155 -7.27 10.84 2.35
N ALA A 156 -8.42 11.33 1.88
CA ALA A 156 -8.50 12.20 0.70
C ALA A 156 -7.75 13.52 0.93
N ALA A 157 -7.86 14.13 2.12
CA ALA A 157 -7.14 15.34 2.50
C ALA A 157 -5.61 15.14 2.50
N LEU A 158 -5.12 14.01 3.01
CA LEU A 158 -3.71 13.63 2.92
C LEU A 158 -3.23 13.50 1.47
N ILE A 159 -3.99 12.80 0.62
CA ILE A 159 -3.65 12.65 -0.80
C ILE A 159 -3.64 14.00 -1.51
N ALA A 160 -4.62 14.86 -1.24
CA ALA A 160 -4.68 16.21 -1.77
C ALA A 160 -3.47 17.04 -1.33
N TYR A 161 -3.11 17.00 -0.05
CA TYR A 161 -1.94 17.70 0.48
C TYR A 161 -0.64 17.26 -0.21
N TYR A 162 -0.42 15.95 -0.40
CA TYR A 162 0.80 15.46 -1.07
C TYR A 162 0.84 15.71 -2.58
N ALA A 163 -0.32 15.98 -3.20
CA ALA A 163 -0.43 16.26 -4.63
C ALA A 163 -0.12 17.71 -5.00
N ASN A 164 -0.14 18.63 -4.03
CA ASN A 164 0.23 20.04 -4.18
C ASN A 164 1.74 20.23 -3.97
#